data_AF-A0A535D133-F1
#
_entry.id   AF-A0A535D133-F1
#
_cell.length_a   1.000
_cell.length_b   1.000
_cell.length_c   1.000
_cell.angle_alpha   90.00
_cell.angle_beta   90.00
_cell.angle_gamma   90.00
#
_symmetry.space_group_name_H-M   'P 1'
#
loop_
_entity.id
_entity.type
_entity.pdbx_description
1 polymer ?
#
loop_
_entity_poly.entity_id
_entity_poly.type
_entity_poly.pdbx_seq_one_letter_code
_entity_poly.pdbx_strand_id
1 'polypeptide(L)'
;MLEEVTVPRLVVAGLGSGAGKTSISLGLVAALQSRGRVVQTFKVGPDFIDCAYLAHASRRPCRNLDSWMLGDDGVQRSLAHGVVGADAVVVEGVMGIFDGHGMATDSPAALNADRFPGSTAEVARLIAAPVVLVLDAWSMSETAAAVALGIKQLDLAGSVIGVILNNVPSDYRRRIVEDAVWTLAQLPVLGALPRIDSVRIPELRTGLLPLTQNPHVDEAIEQLGRAVQRDCDLDLIERLMTRARPLRLSMPARRVAAAEGAPVRIGVAFDDAFCCGRGDRPFLAARGSLAAARHRRGLPRRRRLGSVRAATRGQSLVHGVTASRSRARTARLRGMRRPDVLRADAAHQRRLHAPDDGHRARGHRSRGGHAAHRLPRPSRRLIVPARARRHTAARP
;
A
#
# COMPACT_ATOMS: atom_id res chain seq x y z
N MET A 1 -27.48 4.85 -5.57
CA MET A 1 -26.20 4.86 -4.83
C MET A 1 -26.43 4.00 -3.59
N LEU A 2 -25.50 3.14 -3.20
CA LEU A 2 -25.66 2.28 -2.02
C LEU A 2 -25.80 3.15 -0.75
N GLU A 3 -26.59 2.71 0.22
CA GLU A 3 -26.67 3.34 1.55
C GLU A 3 -25.66 2.72 2.54
N GLU A 4 -25.29 1.46 2.28
CA GLU A 4 -24.34 0.69 3.07
C GLU A 4 -23.46 -0.17 2.16
N VAL A 5 -22.20 -0.35 2.53
CA VAL A 5 -21.23 -1.23 1.85
C VAL A 5 -20.90 -2.42 2.75
N THR A 6 -21.34 -3.60 2.34
CA THR A 6 -21.16 -4.87 3.07
C THR A 6 -20.20 -5.83 2.38
N VAL A 7 -19.69 -5.49 1.18
CA VAL A 7 -18.80 -6.37 0.43
C VAL A 7 -17.52 -6.70 1.24
N PRO A 8 -17.10 -7.99 1.27
CA PRO A 8 -15.82 -8.39 1.85
C PRO A 8 -14.66 -7.61 1.24
N ARG A 9 -13.73 -7.17 2.07
CA ARG A 9 -12.65 -6.28 1.62
C ARG A 9 -11.37 -6.45 2.42
N LEU A 10 -10.25 -6.20 1.76
CA LEU A 10 -8.91 -6.27 2.33
C LEU A 10 -8.08 -5.08 1.86
N VAL A 11 -7.28 -4.53 2.77
CA VAL A 11 -6.22 -3.59 2.43
C VAL A 11 -4.88 -4.33 2.49
N VAL A 12 -4.08 -4.21 1.43
CA VAL A 12 -2.72 -4.73 1.35
C VAL A 12 -1.75 -3.58 1.63
N ALA A 13 -1.18 -3.56 2.82
CA ALA A 13 -0.23 -2.53 3.25
C ALA A 13 1.20 -3.09 3.28
N GLY A 14 2.20 -2.24 3.47
CA GLY A 14 3.61 -2.65 3.54
C GLY A 14 4.45 -1.64 4.30
N LEU A 15 5.76 -1.86 4.34
CA LEU A 15 6.72 -1.03 5.07
C LEU A 15 7.22 0.19 4.28
N GLY A 16 7.03 0.18 2.97
CA GLY A 16 7.58 1.18 2.06
C GLY A 16 7.35 0.77 0.60
N SER A 17 7.82 1.61 -0.31
CA SER A 17 7.91 1.25 -1.73
C SER A 17 8.87 0.07 -1.93
N GLY A 18 8.58 -0.82 -2.89
CA GLY A 18 9.40 -2.01 -3.15
C GLY A 18 9.18 -3.21 -2.21
N ALA A 19 8.36 -3.08 -1.15
CA ALA A 19 8.05 -4.21 -0.26
C ALA A 19 7.28 -5.37 -0.95
N GLY A 20 6.81 -5.17 -2.19
CA GLY A 20 6.04 -6.16 -2.96
C GLY A 20 4.52 -6.06 -2.83
N LYS A 21 3.98 -4.95 -2.27
CA LYS A 21 2.53 -4.73 -2.14
C LYS A 21 1.78 -4.94 -3.44
N THR A 22 2.29 -4.38 -4.54
CA THR A 22 1.66 -4.48 -5.86
C THR A 22 1.69 -5.91 -6.38
N SER A 23 2.82 -6.61 -6.26
CA SER A 23 2.91 -8.03 -6.62
C SER A 23 1.91 -8.90 -5.84
N ILE A 24 1.82 -8.69 -4.52
CA ILE A 24 0.85 -9.40 -3.67
C ILE A 24 -0.58 -9.02 -4.03
N SER A 25 -0.87 -7.74 -4.28
CA SER A 25 -2.21 -7.28 -4.65
C SER A 25 -2.67 -7.86 -5.99
N LEU A 26 -1.81 -7.84 -7.01
CA LEU A 26 -2.08 -8.44 -8.31
C LEU A 26 -2.26 -9.97 -8.21
N GLY A 27 -1.41 -10.63 -7.44
CA GLY A 27 -1.53 -12.07 -7.18
C GLY A 27 -2.83 -12.44 -6.46
N LEU A 28 -3.22 -11.68 -5.43
CA LEU A 28 -4.50 -11.87 -4.73
C LEU A 28 -5.69 -11.65 -5.65
N VAL A 29 -5.68 -10.60 -6.47
CA VAL A 29 -6.75 -10.34 -7.44
C VAL A 29 -6.90 -11.52 -8.42
N ALA A 30 -5.79 -11.98 -9.01
CA ALA A 30 -5.80 -13.10 -9.94
C ALA A 30 -6.24 -14.42 -9.27
N ALA A 31 -5.79 -14.68 -8.05
CA ALA A 31 -6.15 -15.86 -7.28
C ALA A 31 -7.62 -15.89 -6.82
N LEU A 32 -8.19 -14.73 -6.48
CA LEU A 32 -9.61 -14.63 -6.15
C LEU A 32 -10.48 -14.77 -7.41
N GLN A 33 -10.05 -14.21 -8.54
CA GLN A 33 -10.74 -14.39 -9.82
C GLN A 33 -10.73 -15.84 -10.30
N SER A 34 -9.62 -16.58 -10.12
CA SER A 34 -9.58 -18.01 -10.46
C SER A 34 -10.52 -18.85 -9.59
N ARG A 35 -10.93 -18.33 -8.42
CA ARG A 35 -11.96 -18.90 -7.54
C ARG A 35 -13.37 -18.37 -7.85
N GLY A 36 -13.54 -17.69 -8.98
CA GLY A 36 -14.83 -17.21 -9.49
C GLY A 36 -15.33 -15.91 -8.86
N ARG A 37 -14.49 -15.17 -8.11
CA ARG A 37 -14.88 -13.88 -7.51
C ARG A 37 -14.77 -12.75 -8.52
N VAL A 38 -15.78 -11.88 -8.55
CA VAL A 38 -15.69 -10.57 -9.19
C VAL A 38 -14.97 -9.61 -8.24
N VAL A 39 -13.69 -9.37 -8.48
CA VAL A 39 -12.85 -8.55 -7.59
C VAL A 39 -12.85 -7.09 -8.06
N GLN A 40 -13.17 -6.16 -7.16
CA GLN A 40 -12.98 -4.73 -7.39
C GLN A 40 -11.69 -4.26 -6.72
N THR A 41 -10.87 -3.49 -7.44
CA THR A 41 -9.62 -2.95 -6.91
C THR A 41 -9.70 -1.46 -6.62
N PHE A 42 -8.91 -1.04 -5.65
CA PHE A 42 -8.65 0.36 -5.34
C PHE A 42 -7.18 0.56 -5.03
N LYS A 43 -6.71 1.80 -5.19
CA LYS A 43 -5.35 2.20 -4.83
C LYS A 43 -5.44 3.33 -3.81
N VAL A 44 -4.70 3.24 -2.71
CA VAL A 44 -4.54 4.37 -1.80
C VAL A 44 -3.62 5.41 -2.45
N GLY A 45 -3.97 6.67 -2.32
CA GLY A 45 -3.22 7.81 -2.87
C GLY A 45 -3.48 8.04 -4.37
N PRO A 46 -2.85 9.05 -4.98
CA PRO A 46 -3.15 9.48 -6.34
C PRO A 46 -2.25 8.80 -7.38
N ASP A 47 -2.13 7.46 -7.34
CA ASP A 47 -1.26 6.70 -8.26
C ASP A 47 -2.04 6.09 -9.43
N PHE A 48 -1.78 6.61 -10.64
CA PHE A 48 -2.45 6.15 -11.85
C PHE A 48 -1.76 4.93 -12.50
N ILE A 49 -0.47 4.70 -12.23
CA ILE A 49 0.26 3.58 -12.84
C ILE A 49 -0.16 2.30 -12.14
N ASP A 50 -0.13 2.28 -10.80
CA ASP A 50 -0.59 1.13 -10.02
C ASP A 50 -2.07 0.84 -10.28
N CYS A 51 -2.90 1.89 -10.37
CA CYS A 51 -4.30 1.76 -10.79
C CYS A 51 -4.45 1.08 -12.15
N ALA A 52 -3.57 1.34 -13.13
CA ALA A 52 -3.65 0.71 -14.44
C ALA A 52 -3.38 -0.80 -14.33
N TYR A 53 -2.36 -1.22 -13.56
CA TYR A 53 -2.08 -2.64 -13.32
C TYR A 53 -3.22 -3.34 -12.60
N LEU A 54 -3.74 -2.74 -11.52
CA LEU A 54 -4.86 -3.29 -10.76
C LEU A 54 -6.16 -3.36 -11.58
N ALA A 55 -6.42 -2.36 -12.43
CA ALA A 55 -7.55 -2.36 -13.34
C ALA A 55 -7.45 -3.45 -14.40
N HIS A 56 -6.23 -3.66 -14.91
CA HIS A 56 -5.92 -4.72 -15.87
C HIS A 56 -6.14 -6.11 -15.26
N ALA A 57 -5.60 -6.34 -14.05
CA ALA A 57 -5.79 -7.59 -13.33
C ALA A 57 -7.26 -7.86 -13.00
N SER A 58 -7.96 -6.89 -12.40
CA SER A 58 -9.35 -7.05 -11.97
C SER A 58 -10.36 -7.07 -13.12
N ARG A 59 -9.94 -6.66 -14.32
CA ARG A 59 -10.80 -6.41 -15.49
C ARG A 59 -11.93 -5.41 -15.19
N ARG A 60 -11.70 -4.51 -14.22
CA ARG A 60 -12.63 -3.49 -13.75
C ARG A 60 -11.87 -2.18 -13.54
N PRO A 61 -12.52 -1.00 -13.64
CA PRO A 61 -11.84 0.25 -13.35
C PRO A 61 -11.32 0.27 -11.90
N CYS A 62 -10.03 0.55 -11.73
CA CYS A 62 -9.44 0.82 -10.41
C CYS A 62 -9.59 2.32 -10.09
N ARG A 63 -9.95 2.63 -8.83
CA ARG A 63 -10.15 4.01 -8.36
C ARG A 63 -9.16 4.34 -7.26
N ASN A 64 -8.74 5.60 -7.20
CA ASN A 64 -7.96 6.12 -6.08
C ASN A 64 -8.86 6.34 -4.86
N LEU A 65 -8.33 6.00 -3.69
CA LEU A 65 -8.85 6.33 -2.37
C LEU A 65 -7.83 7.24 -1.71
N ASP A 66 -8.09 8.53 -1.79
CA ASP A 66 -7.19 9.57 -1.32
C ASP A 66 -7.98 10.52 -0.41
N SER A 67 -7.72 10.44 0.90
CA SER A 67 -8.40 11.25 1.92
C SER A 67 -8.04 12.73 1.81
N TRP A 68 -6.87 13.08 1.27
CA TRP A 68 -6.47 14.47 1.07
C TRP A 68 -7.30 15.16 -0.02
N MET A 69 -7.45 14.51 -1.18
CA MET A 69 -8.18 15.07 -2.32
C MET A 69 -9.70 14.92 -2.19
N LEU A 70 -10.15 13.81 -1.61
CA LEU A 70 -11.58 13.46 -1.59
C LEU A 70 -12.25 13.79 -0.25
N GLY A 71 -11.48 13.93 0.83
CA GLY A 71 -11.99 13.87 2.20
C GLY A 71 -12.56 12.49 2.53
N ASP A 72 -12.89 12.28 3.80
CA ASP A 72 -13.44 11.04 4.33
C ASP A 72 -14.69 10.58 3.55
N ASP A 73 -15.65 11.48 3.37
CA ASP A 73 -16.90 11.22 2.64
C ASP A 73 -16.65 10.89 1.16
N GLY A 74 -15.64 11.50 0.56
CA GLY A 74 -15.30 11.23 -0.84
C GLY A 74 -14.66 9.85 -1.00
N VAL A 75 -13.80 9.43 -0.07
CA VAL A 75 -13.25 8.07 -0.02
C VAL A 75 -14.36 7.03 0.11
N GLN A 76 -15.27 7.21 1.07
CA GLN A 76 -16.38 6.27 1.30
C GLN A 76 -17.34 6.19 0.09
N ARG A 77 -17.64 7.33 -0.55
CA ARG A 77 -18.46 7.35 -1.77
C ARG A 77 -17.76 6.72 -2.98
N SER A 78 -16.45 6.94 -3.13
CA SER A 78 -15.65 6.31 -4.19
C SER A 78 -15.70 4.78 -4.07
N LEU A 79 -15.53 4.27 -2.85
CA LEU A 79 -15.72 2.86 -2.53
C LEU A 79 -17.14 2.39 -2.91
N ALA A 80 -18.17 3.01 -2.34
CA ALA A 80 -19.57 2.60 -2.54
C ALA A 80 -19.98 2.58 -4.03
N HIS A 81 -19.40 3.47 -4.84
CA HIS A 81 -19.64 3.48 -6.27
C HIS A 81 -18.89 2.37 -7.02
N GLY A 82 -17.65 2.07 -6.63
CA GLY A 82 -16.83 1.06 -7.30
C GLY A 82 -17.27 -0.38 -7.01
N VAL A 83 -17.81 -0.65 -5.82
CA VAL A 83 -18.13 -2.01 -5.36
C VAL A 83 -19.41 -2.60 -5.95
N VAL A 84 -20.19 -1.85 -6.71
CA VAL A 84 -21.43 -2.36 -7.31
C VAL A 84 -21.13 -3.55 -8.23
N GLY A 85 -21.74 -4.70 -7.92
CA GLY A 85 -21.53 -5.95 -8.65
C GLY A 85 -20.14 -6.58 -8.43
N ALA A 86 -19.50 -6.34 -7.29
CA ALA A 86 -18.27 -7.01 -6.88
C ALA A 86 -18.54 -7.96 -5.70
N ASP A 87 -17.85 -9.09 -5.67
CA ASP A 87 -17.93 -10.09 -4.59
C ASP A 87 -16.86 -9.86 -3.52
N ALA A 88 -15.76 -9.21 -3.90
CA ALA A 88 -14.61 -8.96 -3.04
C ALA A 88 -13.88 -7.68 -3.45
N VAL A 89 -13.23 -7.03 -2.49
CA VAL A 89 -12.45 -5.82 -2.72
C VAL A 89 -11.01 -6.00 -2.25
N VAL A 90 -10.05 -5.64 -3.10
CA VAL A 90 -8.63 -5.56 -2.76
C VAL A 90 -8.18 -4.11 -2.93
N VAL A 91 -7.72 -3.51 -1.84
CA VAL A 91 -7.20 -2.14 -1.82
C VAL A 91 -5.69 -2.19 -1.63
N GLU A 92 -4.94 -1.72 -2.61
CA GLU A 92 -3.49 -1.62 -2.49
C GLU A 92 -3.10 -0.32 -1.75
N GLY A 93 -2.28 -0.44 -0.71
CA GLY A 93 -1.74 0.70 0.04
C GLY A 93 -0.72 1.53 -0.75
N VAL A 94 -0.36 2.69 -0.22
CA VAL A 94 0.72 3.55 -0.74
C VAL A 94 1.89 3.52 0.22
N MET A 95 3.12 3.62 -0.30
CA MET A 95 4.36 3.72 0.51
C MET A 95 4.38 2.74 1.70
N GLY A 96 4.73 3.19 2.90
CA GLY A 96 4.52 2.48 4.16
C GLY A 96 3.10 2.69 4.70
N ILE A 97 2.62 1.75 5.54
CA ILE A 97 1.26 1.75 6.08
C ILE A 97 0.84 3.08 6.74
N PHE A 98 1.78 3.76 7.40
CA PHE A 98 1.58 5.01 8.12
C PHE A 98 2.04 6.25 7.34
N ASP A 99 2.60 6.06 6.15
CA ASP A 99 3.11 7.17 5.34
C ASP A 99 1.94 7.82 4.60
N GLY A 100 1.77 9.12 4.84
CA GLY A 100 0.78 9.97 4.17
C GLY A 100 1.38 11.34 3.90
N HIS A 101 0.60 12.41 3.97
CA HIS A 101 1.09 13.76 3.68
C HIS A 101 1.72 14.48 4.89
N GLY A 102 1.94 13.75 6.00
CA GLY A 102 2.69 14.22 7.16
C GLY A 102 1.83 14.74 8.32
N MET A 103 2.40 14.68 9.52
CA MET A 103 1.73 15.00 10.80
C MET A 103 1.53 16.50 11.05
N ALA A 104 2.33 17.33 10.40
CA ALA A 104 2.30 18.78 10.56
C ALA A 104 1.41 19.37 9.47
N THR A 105 0.10 19.36 9.68
CA THR A 105 -0.80 20.18 8.88
C THR A 105 -1.51 21.17 9.78
N ASP A 106 -1.71 22.39 9.29
CA ASP A 106 -2.47 23.46 9.96
C ASP A 106 -3.99 23.16 9.98
N SER A 107 -4.37 21.93 9.63
CA SER A 107 -5.76 21.50 9.58
C SER A 107 -6.29 21.26 10.99
N PRO A 108 -7.47 21.80 11.37
CA PRO A 108 -8.12 21.50 12.64
C PRO A 108 -8.39 20.01 12.88
N ALA A 109 -8.35 19.18 11.84
CA ALA A 109 -8.41 17.72 11.93
C ALA A 109 -7.15 17.09 12.56
N ALA A 110 -6.01 17.79 12.54
CA ALA A 110 -4.76 17.34 13.16
C ALA A 110 -4.82 17.31 14.70
N LEU A 111 -5.84 17.94 15.31
CA LEU A 111 -6.04 17.97 16.76
C LEU A 111 -6.90 16.81 17.28
N ASN A 112 -7.59 16.07 16.40
CA ASN A 112 -8.50 14.99 16.80
C ASN A 112 -8.13 13.66 16.10
N ALA A 113 -7.64 12.71 16.89
CA ALA A 113 -7.62 11.25 16.67
C ALA A 113 -6.78 10.62 15.53
N ASP A 114 -6.27 11.37 14.55
CA ASP A 114 -5.68 10.76 13.35
C ASP A 114 -4.16 10.86 13.33
N ARG A 115 -3.51 9.82 13.90
CA ARG A 115 -2.06 9.78 14.05
C ARG A 115 -1.30 9.67 12.70
N PHE A 116 -1.97 9.50 11.56
CA PHE A 116 -1.34 9.27 10.25
C PHE A 116 -2.21 9.76 9.08
N PRO A 117 -2.37 11.08 8.87
CA PRO A 117 -3.28 11.60 7.85
C PRO A 117 -2.76 11.35 6.43
N GLY A 118 -3.64 10.97 5.52
CA GLY A 118 -3.33 10.56 4.15
C GLY A 118 -2.74 9.16 4.01
N SER A 119 -2.64 8.39 5.10
CA SER A 119 -1.95 7.10 5.10
C SER A 119 -2.86 5.93 4.72
N THR A 120 -2.24 4.79 4.40
CA THR A 120 -2.96 3.53 4.19
C THR A 120 -3.76 3.11 5.43
N ALA A 121 -3.23 3.34 6.64
CA ALA A 121 -3.92 3.06 7.89
C ALA A 121 -5.19 3.89 8.08
N GLU A 122 -5.12 5.19 7.78
CA GLU A 122 -6.29 6.07 7.83
C GLU A 122 -7.37 5.60 6.84
N VAL A 123 -6.99 5.35 5.58
CA VAL A 123 -7.95 4.90 4.56
C VAL A 123 -8.57 3.57 4.96
N ALA A 124 -7.80 2.60 5.47
CA ALA A 124 -8.32 1.32 5.95
C ALA A 124 -9.41 1.48 7.01
N ARG A 125 -9.20 2.41 7.95
CA ARG A 125 -10.19 2.74 8.98
C ARG A 125 -11.42 3.43 8.39
N LEU A 126 -11.24 4.40 7.49
CA LEU A 126 -12.34 5.11 6.81
C LEU A 126 -13.26 4.17 6.05
N ILE A 127 -12.69 3.13 5.43
CA ILE A 127 -13.47 2.10 4.73
C ILE A 127 -13.82 0.90 5.61
N ALA A 128 -13.47 0.91 6.90
CA ALA A 128 -13.66 -0.19 7.84
C ALA A 128 -13.17 -1.56 7.31
N ALA A 129 -12.00 -1.59 6.68
CA ALA A 129 -11.41 -2.79 6.11
C ALA A 129 -10.27 -3.35 6.98
N PRO A 130 -10.17 -4.67 7.11
CA PRO A 130 -8.99 -5.30 7.66
C PRO A 130 -7.77 -5.09 6.75
N VAL A 131 -6.59 -5.09 7.35
CA VAL A 131 -5.30 -4.86 6.72
C VAL A 131 -4.43 -6.11 6.85
N VAL A 132 -3.82 -6.52 5.74
CA VAL A 132 -2.73 -7.50 5.72
C VAL A 132 -1.44 -6.77 5.40
N LEU A 133 -0.43 -7.00 6.23
CA LEU A 133 0.87 -6.36 6.10
C LEU A 133 1.81 -7.24 5.26
N VAL A 134 2.34 -6.68 4.19
CA VAL A 134 3.38 -7.31 3.37
C VAL A 134 4.75 -6.99 3.95
N LEU A 135 5.50 -8.03 4.31
CA LEU A 135 6.88 -7.93 4.80
C LEU A 135 7.83 -8.56 3.79
N ASP A 136 8.84 -7.82 3.35
CA ASP A 136 9.92 -8.38 2.57
C ASP A 136 10.88 -9.17 3.48
N ALA A 137 10.88 -10.50 3.33
CA ALA A 137 11.68 -11.42 4.12
C ALA A 137 13.03 -11.75 3.46
N TRP A 138 13.40 -11.09 2.36
CA TRP A 138 14.67 -11.37 1.66
C TRP A 138 15.87 -11.21 2.61
N SER A 139 15.91 -10.10 3.35
CA SER A 139 17.01 -9.75 4.25
C SER A 139 16.62 -9.75 5.73
N MET A 140 15.40 -10.17 6.09
CA MET A 140 14.90 -10.14 7.47
C MET A 140 14.57 -11.56 8.00
N SER A 141 14.91 -11.81 9.27
CA SER A 141 14.45 -12.96 10.06
C SER A 141 13.57 -12.44 11.22
N GLU A 142 14.01 -12.55 12.47
CA GLU A 142 13.29 -12.15 13.67
C GLU A 142 12.99 -10.64 13.72
N THR A 143 13.80 -9.81 13.07
CA THR A 143 13.54 -8.38 12.89
C THR A 143 12.18 -8.11 12.23
N ALA A 144 11.71 -8.99 11.34
CA ALA A 144 10.39 -8.85 10.73
C ALA A 144 9.27 -8.87 11.79
N ALA A 145 9.44 -9.67 12.86
CA ALA A 145 8.49 -9.72 13.98
C ALA A 145 8.53 -8.44 14.82
N ALA A 146 9.71 -7.84 15.04
CA ALA A 146 9.83 -6.56 15.74
C ALA A 146 9.12 -5.43 14.97
N VAL A 147 9.28 -5.41 13.64
CA VAL A 147 8.59 -4.44 12.77
C VAL A 147 7.08 -4.67 12.79
N ALA A 148 6.63 -5.92 12.64
CA ALA A 148 5.22 -6.27 12.69
C ALA A 148 4.58 -5.91 14.05
N LEU A 149 5.30 -6.15 15.16
CA LEU A 149 4.88 -5.76 16.50
C LEU A 149 4.75 -4.24 16.63
N GLY A 150 5.75 -3.48 16.18
CA GLY A 150 5.71 -2.01 16.22
C GLY A 150 4.53 -1.45 15.42
N ILE A 151 4.26 -2.00 14.23
CA ILE A 151 3.11 -1.61 13.42
C ILE A 151 1.79 -1.94 14.13
N LYS A 152 1.66 -3.15 14.67
CA LYS A 152 0.48 -3.56 15.43
C LYS A 152 0.23 -2.66 16.64
N GLN A 153 1.29 -2.23 17.34
CA GLN A 153 1.18 -1.33 18.49
C GLN A 153 0.78 0.10 18.10
N LEU A 154 1.17 0.56 16.91
CA LEU A 154 0.80 1.88 16.40
C LEU A 154 -0.58 1.90 15.72
N ASP A 155 -1.08 0.74 15.27
CA ASP A 155 -2.42 0.58 14.73
C ASP A 155 -3.48 0.50 15.84
N LEU A 156 -3.86 1.66 16.36
CA LEU A 156 -4.87 1.79 17.42
C LEU A 156 -6.27 1.31 16.99
N ALA A 157 -6.53 1.22 15.67
CA ALA A 157 -7.79 0.73 15.15
C ALA A 157 -7.86 -0.81 15.13
N GLY A 158 -6.74 -1.50 15.32
CA GLY A 158 -6.66 -2.96 15.27
C GLY A 158 -7.05 -3.51 13.90
N SER A 159 -6.75 -2.78 12.83
CA SER A 159 -7.06 -3.14 11.46
C SER A 159 -6.11 -4.21 10.93
N VAL A 160 -4.84 -4.24 11.38
CA VAL A 160 -3.84 -5.22 10.97
C VAL A 160 -4.14 -6.58 11.58
N ILE A 161 -4.53 -7.52 10.72
CA ILE A 161 -5.03 -8.84 11.11
C ILE A 161 -4.10 -10.00 10.75
N GLY A 162 -3.04 -9.74 9.99
CA GLY A 162 -2.11 -10.77 9.55
C GLY A 162 -1.01 -10.23 8.65
N VAL A 163 -0.09 -11.12 8.31
CA VAL A 163 1.12 -10.81 7.53
C VAL A 163 1.21 -11.72 6.32
N ILE A 164 1.66 -11.19 5.18
CA ILE A 164 2.14 -11.99 4.05
C ILE A 164 3.63 -11.71 3.90
N LEU A 165 4.44 -12.78 3.87
CA LEU A 165 5.87 -12.69 3.63
C LEU A 165 6.12 -12.71 2.12
N ASN A 166 6.93 -11.78 1.64
CA ASN A 166 7.37 -11.71 0.25
C ASN A 166 8.88 -11.97 0.14
N ASN A 167 9.33 -12.40 -1.04
CA ASN A 167 10.73 -12.69 -1.35
C ASN A 167 11.42 -13.64 -0.35
N VAL A 168 10.71 -14.66 0.14
CA VAL A 168 11.24 -15.58 1.13
C VAL A 168 12.35 -16.45 0.51
N PRO A 169 13.59 -16.44 1.02
CA PRO A 169 14.70 -17.13 0.36
C PRO A 169 14.66 -18.65 0.44
N SER A 170 14.05 -19.21 1.50
CA SER A 170 14.00 -20.65 1.76
C SER A 170 12.92 -21.01 2.78
N ASP A 171 12.52 -22.29 2.80
CA ASP A 171 11.58 -22.82 3.80
C ASP A 171 12.10 -22.69 5.24
N TYR A 172 13.43 -22.75 5.43
CA TYR A 172 14.03 -22.52 6.73
C TYR A 172 13.81 -21.06 7.20
N ARG A 173 14.06 -20.09 6.31
CA ARG A 173 13.82 -18.66 6.59
C ARG A 173 12.35 -18.39 6.84
N ARG A 174 11.47 -19.01 6.04
CA ARG A 174 10.02 -18.96 6.23
C ARG A 174 9.63 -19.30 7.67
N ARG A 175 10.03 -20.48 8.16
CA ARG A 175 9.68 -20.98 9.50
C ARG A 175 10.17 -20.05 10.61
N ILE A 176 11.41 -19.57 10.53
CA ILE A 176 11.95 -18.63 11.52
C ILE A 176 11.09 -17.36 11.60
N VAL A 177 10.74 -16.79 10.45
CA VAL A 177 9.95 -15.56 10.42
C VAL A 177 8.52 -15.83 10.89
N GLU A 178 7.90 -16.93 10.47
CA GLU A 178 6.57 -17.34 10.93
C GLU A 178 6.52 -17.51 12.45
N ASP A 179 7.47 -18.24 13.04
CA ASP A 179 7.56 -18.47 14.48
C ASP A 179 7.78 -17.16 15.24
N ALA A 180 8.67 -16.29 14.76
CA ALA A 180 8.95 -15.01 15.39
C ALA A 180 7.73 -14.07 15.33
N VAL A 181 7.07 -13.95 14.17
CA VAL A 181 5.88 -13.10 13.99
C VAL A 181 4.73 -13.60 14.85
N TRP A 182 4.50 -14.91 14.90
CA TRP A 182 3.48 -15.50 15.75
C TRP A 182 3.77 -15.27 17.24
N THR A 183 4.99 -15.54 17.68
CA THR A 183 5.36 -15.49 19.10
C THR A 183 5.41 -14.05 19.64
N LEU A 184 6.00 -13.12 18.89
CA LEU A 184 6.27 -11.76 19.37
C LEU A 184 5.18 -10.76 18.97
N ALA A 185 4.76 -10.78 17.69
CA ALA A 185 3.74 -9.85 17.20
C ALA A 185 2.32 -10.39 17.40
N GLN A 186 2.15 -11.70 17.63
CA GLN A 186 0.83 -12.36 17.72
C GLN A 186 -0.04 -12.02 16.51
N LEU A 187 0.53 -12.17 15.32
CA LEU A 187 -0.17 -12.04 14.04
C LEU A 187 -0.01 -13.36 13.28
N PRO A 188 -1.08 -13.86 12.63
CA PRO A 188 -0.96 -15.01 11.75
C PRO A 188 -0.21 -14.62 10.47
N VAL A 189 0.67 -15.50 10.01
CA VAL A 189 1.22 -15.42 8.66
C VAL A 189 0.25 -16.13 7.71
N LEU A 190 -0.32 -15.37 6.78
CA LEU A 190 -1.34 -15.80 5.84
C LEU A 190 -0.76 -16.39 4.56
N GLY A 191 0.54 -16.21 4.33
CA GLY A 191 1.25 -16.75 3.18
C GLY A 191 2.69 -16.30 3.14
N ALA A 192 3.50 -17.02 2.36
CA ALA A 192 4.93 -16.79 2.26
C ALA A 192 5.42 -17.08 0.84
N LEU A 193 5.52 -16.04 0.02
CA LEU A 193 5.92 -16.18 -1.37
C LEU A 193 7.45 -16.24 -1.49
N PRO A 194 8.00 -17.19 -2.28
CA PRO A 194 9.41 -17.16 -2.62
C PRO A 194 9.69 -15.98 -3.56
N ARG A 195 10.98 -15.66 -3.74
CA ARG A 195 11.39 -14.77 -4.81
C ARG A 195 11.13 -15.44 -6.17
N ILE A 196 10.44 -14.74 -7.07
CA ILE A 196 10.09 -15.25 -8.40
C ILE A 196 10.80 -14.39 -9.45
N ASP A 197 12.02 -14.76 -9.82
CA ASP A 197 12.83 -13.98 -10.77
C ASP A 197 12.23 -13.92 -12.19
N SER A 198 11.31 -14.82 -12.52
CA SER A 198 10.58 -14.81 -13.80
C SER A 198 9.49 -13.74 -13.86
N VAL A 199 9.01 -13.22 -12.73
CA VAL A 199 7.98 -12.19 -12.69
C VAL A 199 8.59 -10.85 -13.09
N ARG A 200 8.14 -10.30 -14.22
CA ARG A 200 8.61 -9.03 -14.76
C ARG A 200 7.57 -7.94 -14.58
N ILE A 201 7.58 -7.33 -13.40
CA ILE A 201 6.95 -6.01 -13.17
C ILE A 201 8.09 -5.00 -12.99
N PRO A 202 8.64 -4.47 -14.09
CA PRO A 202 9.82 -3.62 -14.02
C PRO A 202 9.48 -2.30 -13.32
N GLU A 203 10.40 -1.88 -12.45
CA GLU A 203 10.33 -0.59 -11.76
C GLU A 203 11.28 0.42 -12.42
N LEU A 204 10.81 1.65 -12.56
CA LEU A 204 11.61 2.84 -12.83
C LEU A 204 11.97 3.51 -11.50
N ARG A 205 12.89 4.48 -11.53
CA ARG A 205 13.23 5.29 -10.34
C ARG A 205 12.02 6.06 -9.76
N THR A 206 10.94 6.20 -10.55
CA THR A 206 9.73 6.96 -10.20
C THR A 206 8.50 6.07 -10.00
N GLY A 207 8.67 4.75 -9.82
CA GLY A 207 7.55 3.80 -9.69
C GLY A 207 7.53 2.78 -10.82
N LEU A 208 6.43 2.04 -11.01
CA LEU A 208 6.36 0.98 -12.02
C LEU A 208 6.53 1.53 -13.45
N LEU A 209 7.05 0.68 -14.35
CA LEU A 209 6.96 0.94 -15.78
C LEU A 209 5.48 1.02 -16.17
N PRO A 210 5.04 2.04 -16.93
CA PRO A 210 3.65 2.15 -17.37
C PRO A 210 3.14 0.87 -18.01
N LEU A 211 1.91 0.47 -17.68
CA LEU A 211 1.27 -0.77 -18.16
C LEU A 211 1.41 -0.95 -19.67
N THR A 212 1.18 0.12 -20.46
CA THR A 212 1.23 0.06 -21.93
C THR A 212 2.61 -0.24 -22.49
N GLN A 213 3.65 -0.11 -21.68
CA GLN A 213 5.05 -0.36 -22.04
C GLN A 213 5.55 -1.70 -21.48
N ASN A 214 4.74 -2.43 -20.69
CA ASN A 214 5.09 -3.73 -20.17
C ASN A 214 4.43 -4.86 -20.99
N PRO A 215 5.16 -5.52 -21.91
CA PRO A 215 4.60 -6.59 -22.72
C PRO A 215 4.36 -7.90 -21.94
N HIS A 216 4.92 -8.03 -20.72
CA HIS A 216 4.88 -9.25 -19.91
C HIS A 216 3.83 -9.19 -18.79
N VAL A 217 2.96 -8.18 -18.78
CA VAL A 217 2.04 -7.97 -17.66
C VAL A 217 1.09 -9.15 -17.42
N ASP A 218 0.55 -9.74 -18.48
CA ASP A 218 -0.37 -10.88 -18.37
C ASP A 218 0.33 -12.10 -17.75
N GLU A 219 1.52 -12.45 -18.27
CA GLU A 219 2.34 -13.55 -17.76
C GLU A 219 2.74 -13.31 -16.29
N ALA A 220 3.09 -12.06 -15.95
CA ALA A 220 3.46 -11.68 -14.59
C ALA A 220 2.28 -11.84 -13.61
N ILE A 221 1.09 -11.34 -13.96
CA ILE A 221 -0.12 -11.47 -13.13
C ILE A 221 -0.50 -12.94 -12.97
N GLU A 222 -0.42 -13.74 -14.03
CA GLU A 222 -0.74 -15.16 -13.97
C GLU A 222 0.23 -15.94 -13.06
N GLN A 223 1.54 -15.65 -13.14
CA GLN A 223 2.54 -16.25 -12.27
C GLN A 223 2.34 -15.85 -10.80
N LEU A 224 2.06 -14.57 -10.54
CA LEU A 224 1.74 -14.08 -9.19
C LEU A 224 0.46 -14.72 -8.64
N GLY A 225 -0.56 -14.85 -9.48
CA GLY A 225 -1.81 -15.54 -9.12
C GLY A 225 -1.58 -16.99 -8.73
N ARG A 226 -0.78 -17.73 -9.52
CA ARG A 226 -0.39 -19.11 -9.19
C ARG A 226 0.44 -19.21 -7.92
N ALA A 227 1.38 -18.29 -7.71
CA ALA A 227 2.19 -18.26 -6.50
C ALA A 227 1.33 -18.01 -5.26
N VAL A 228 0.43 -17.02 -5.31
CA VAL A 228 -0.51 -16.74 -4.21
C VAL A 228 -1.43 -17.93 -3.95
N GLN A 229 -1.94 -18.61 -4.99
CA GLN A 229 -2.75 -19.83 -4.80
C GLN A 229 -2.01 -20.98 -4.12
N ARG A 230 -0.70 -21.11 -4.38
CA ARG A 230 0.13 -22.17 -3.81
C ARG A 230 0.60 -21.84 -2.40
N ASP A 231 0.99 -20.59 -2.17
CA ASP A 231 1.81 -20.20 -1.02
C ASP A 231 1.04 -19.40 0.04
N CYS A 232 -0.22 -19.01 -0.23
CA CYS A 232 -1.10 -18.32 0.71
C CYS A 232 -2.34 -19.16 1.08
N ASP A 233 -2.79 -19.04 2.33
CA ASP A 233 -4.07 -19.59 2.79
C ASP A 233 -5.23 -18.69 2.32
N LEU A 234 -5.66 -18.90 1.08
CA LEU A 234 -6.76 -18.15 0.47
C LEU A 234 -8.09 -18.30 1.20
N ASP A 235 -8.35 -19.47 1.80
CA ASP A 235 -9.58 -19.70 2.55
C ASP A 235 -9.59 -18.83 3.81
N LEU A 236 -8.46 -18.73 4.51
CA LEU A 236 -8.32 -17.84 5.66
C LEU A 236 -8.38 -16.38 5.23
N ILE A 237 -7.74 -16.00 4.14
CA ILE A 237 -7.80 -14.63 3.61
C ILE A 237 -9.25 -14.25 3.28
N GLU A 238 -9.99 -15.07 2.54
CA GLU A 238 -11.41 -14.82 2.22
C GLU A 238 -12.25 -14.70 3.51
N ARG A 239 -12.05 -15.58 4.51
CA ARG A 239 -12.73 -15.48 5.83
C ARG A 239 -12.37 -14.21 6.58
N LEU A 240 -11.15 -13.71 6.44
CA LEU A 240 -10.71 -12.48 7.08
C LEU A 240 -11.29 -11.24 6.38
N MET A 241 -11.45 -11.29 5.06
CA MET A 241 -12.11 -10.23 4.28
C MET A 241 -13.56 -10.00 4.72
N THR A 242 -14.29 -11.05 5.13
CA THR A 242 -15.66 -10.92 5.62
C THR A 242 -15.76 -10.26 7.00
N ARG A 243 -14.64 -10.07 7.71
CA ARG A 243 -14.62 -9.32 8.98
C ARG A 243 -14.68 -7.81 8.78
N ALA A 244 -14.61 -7.33 7.54
CA ALA A 244 -14.85 -5.92 7.24
C ALA A 244 -16.24 -5.52 7.74
N ARG A 245 -16.28 -4.49 8.59
CA ARG A 245 -17.55 -4.04 9.19
C ARG A 245 -18.41 -3.38 8.12
N PRO A 246 -19.75 -3.52 8.15
CA PRO A 246 -20.61 -2.73 7.27
C PRO A 246 -20.29 -1.25 7.36
N LEU A 247 -20.12 -0.59 6.22
CA LEU A 247 -19.83 0.85 6.15
C LEU A 247 -21.10 1.58 5.74
N ARG A 248 -21.70 2.32 6.68
CA ARG A 248 -22.85 3.19 6.42
C ARG A 248 -22.37 4.53 5.89
N LEU A 249 -23.02 5.02 4.83
CA LEU A 249 -22.68 6.32 4.24
C LEU A 249 -23.46 7.42 4.98
N SER A 250 -22.74 8.40 5.53
CA SER A 250 -23.31 9.43 6.42
C SER A 250 -24.18 10.49 5.74
N MET A 251 -24.26 10.55 4.40
CA MET A 251 -25.09 11.54 3.71
C MET A 251 -25.81 10.99 2.47
N PRO A 252 -27.05 11.46 2.19
CA PRO A 252 -27.71 11.15 0.94
C PRO A 252 -26.87 11.69 -0.21
N ALA A 253 -26.73 10.88 -1.26
CA ALA A 253 -26.03 11.25 -2.48
C ALA A 253 -26.45 12.66 -2.88
N ARG A 254 -25.51 13.62 -2.93
CA ARG A 254 -25.75 14.88 -3.65
C ARG A 254 -26.01 14.46 -5.08
N ARG A 255 -27.30 14.29 -5.44
CA ARG A 255 -27.73 14.12 -6.82
C ARG A 255 -27.18 15.35 -7.50
N VAL A 256 -26.10 15.18 -8.26
CA VAL A 256 -25.79 16.14 -9.31
C VAL A 256 -27.05 16.08 -10.14
N ALA A 257 -27.88 17.14 -10.05
CA ALA A 257 -29.06 17.26 -10.88
C ALA A 257 -28.60 16.88 -12.29
N ALA A 258 -29.29 15.92 -12.92
CA ALA A 258 -29.00 15.60 -14.30
C ALA A 258 -28.96 16.93 -15.02
N ALA A 259 -27.79 17.30 -15.56
CA ALA A 259 -27.65 18.60 -16.17
C ALA A 259 -28.69 18.64 -17.29
N GLU A 260 -29.74 19.44 -17.11
CA GLU A 260 -30.73 19.72 -18.14
C GLU A 260 -30.02 20.53 -19.20
N GLY A 261 -29.36 19.82 -20.11
CA GLY A 261 -28.48 20.39 -21.10
C GLY A 261 -28.24 19.40 -22.21
N ALA A 262 -28.10 19.92 -23.44
CA ALA A 262 -27.78 19.10 -24.59
C ALA A 262 -26.47 18.33 -24.35
N PRO A 263 -26.36 17.08 -24.82
CA PRO A 263 -25.15 16.29 -24.68
C PRO A 263 -23.96 17.03 -25.30
N VAL A 264 -22.95 17.32 -24.47
CA VAL A 264 -21.71 17.95 -24.93
C VAL A 264 -20.71 16.90 -25.41
N ARG A 265 -20.04 17.17 -26.54
CA ARG A 265 -18.96 16.33 -27.03
C ARG A 265 -17.64 16.77 -26.42
N ILE A 266 -17.05 15.93 -25.58
CA ILE A 266 -15.75 16.17 -24.96
C ILE A 266 -14.67 15.40 -25.72
N GLY A 267 -13.69 16.12 -26.27
CA GLY A 267 -12.48 15.53 -26.84
C GLY A 267 -11.46 15.23 -25.74
N VAL A 268 -10.97 14.00 -25.65
CA VAL A 268 -9.96 13.57 -24.68
C VAL A 268 -8.71 13.17 -25.43
N ALA A 269 -7.58 13.80 -25.12
CA ALA A 269 -6.27 13.40 -25.67
C ALA A 269 -5.92 12.00 -25.14
N PHE A 270 -5.47 11.12 -26.04
CA PHE A 270 -5.27 9.71 -25.71
C PHE A 270 -4.10 9.11 -26.48
N ASP A 271 -2.96 9.04 -25.81
CA ASP A 271 -1.75 8.35 -26.27
C ASP A 271 -0.98 7.82 -25.05
N ASP A 272 0.30 7.51 -25.21
CA ASP A 272 1.16 7.07 -24.10
C ASP A 272 1.52 8.21 -23.14
N ALA A 273 1.57 9.46 -23.62
CA ALA A 273 1.76 10.64 -22.78
C ALA A 273 0.50 11.00 -21.98
N PHE A 274 -0.69 10.65 -22.47
CA PHE A 274 -2.00 10.85 -21.81
C PHE A 274 -2.61 9.54 -21.29
N CYS A 275 -1.79 8.62 -20.77
CA CYS A 275 -2.24 7.32 -20.28
C CYS A 275 -2.97 7.36 -18.92
N CYS A 276 -2.89 8.46 -18.16
CA CYS A 276 -3.50 8.60 -16.83
C CYS A 276 -5.05 8.52 -16.82
N GLY A 277 -5.72 8.79 -17.95
CA GLY A 277 -7.19 8.87 -18.04
C GLY A 277 -7.91 7.59 -18.47
N ARG A 278 -7.21 6.45 -18.61
CA ARG A 278 -7.80 5.22 -19.19
C ARG A 278 -8.88 4.58 -18.32
N GLY A 279 -8.78 4.70 -17.00
CA GLY A 279 -9.75 4.16 -16.03
C GLY A 279 -11.11 4.87 -16.00
N ASP A 280 -11.16 6.15 -16.40
CA ASP A 280 -12.36 7.00 -16.28
C ASP A 280 -13.24 7.02 -17.53
N ARG A 281 -12.91 6.23 -18.56
CA ARG A 281 -13.74 6.10 -19.79
C ARG A 281 -15.22 5.83 -19.51
N PRO A 282 -15.61 4.95 -18.57
CA PRO A 282 -17.02 4.73 -18.26
C PRO A 282 -17.69 5.98 -17.66
N PHE A 283 -16.95 6.79 -16.89
CA PHE A 283 -17.48 7.98 -16.22
C PHE A 283 -17.74 9.13 -17.19
N LEU A 284 -16.84 9.35 -18.14
CA LEU A 284 -17.02 10.35 -19.20
C LEU A 284 -18.08 9.91 -20.23
N ALA A 285 -18.14 8.61 -20.56
CA ALA A 285 -19.16 8.06 -21.45
C ALA A 285 -20.59 8.08 -20.86
N ALA A 286 -20.73 7.89 -19.54
CA ALA A 286 -22.01 7.97 -18.85
C ALA A 286 -22.56 9.40 -18.71
N ARG A 287 -21.72 10.43 -18.93
CA ARG A 287 -22.08 11.85 -18.81
C ARG A 287 -22.06 12.61 -20.14
N GLY A 288 -21.66 11.97 -21.24
CA GLY A 288 -21.69 12.52 -22.59
C GLY A 288 -21.20 11.48 -23.61
N SER A 289 -21.66 11.55 -24.87
CA SER A 289 -21.22 10.60 -25.90
C SER A 289 -19.73 10.78 -26.20
N LEU A 290 -18.88 9.88 -25.70
CA LEU A 290 -17.45 9.92 -25.98
C LEU A 290 -17.19 9.38 -27.40
N ALA A 291 -16.84 10.26 -28.33
CA ALA A 291 -16.32 9.86 -29.63
C ALA A 291 -14.79 9.85 -29.57
N ALA A 292 -14.18 8.66 -29.60
CA ALA A 292 -12.73 8.52 -29.68
C ALA A 292 -12.24 8.87 -31.09
N ALA A 293 -11.61 10.03 -31.26
CA ALA A 293 -10.91 10.35 -32.51
C ALA A 293 -9.57 9.62 -32.52
N ARG A 294 -9.42 8.60 -33.38
CA ARG A 294 -8.11 7.99 -33.66
C ARG A 294 -7.22 9.02 -34.36
N HIS A 295 -6.07 9.33 -33.76
CA HIS A 295 -5.05 10.14 -34.41
C HIS A 295 -4.51 9.37 -35.63
N ARG A 296 -4.92 9.75 -36.85
CA ARG A 296 -4.20 9.32 -38.06
C ARG A 296 -2.82 9.97 -38.02
N ARG A 297 -1.76 9.17 -38.14
CA ARG A 297 -0.39 9.66 -38.35
C ARG A 297 -0.36 10.39 -39.69
N GLY A 298 -0.18 11.70 -39.64
CA GLY A 298 -0.14 12.58 -40.80
C GLY A 298 -0.57 13.98 -40.43
N LEU A 299 0.36 14.79 -39.90
CA LEU A 299 0.16 16.22 -39.69
C LEU A 299 -0.04 16.90 -41.07
N PRO A 300 -1.20 17.52 -41.37
CA PRO A 300 -1.28 18.44 -42.49
C PRO A 300 -0.63 19.75 -42.07
N ARG A 301 0.17 20.33 -42.97
CA ARG A 301 0.84 21.63 -42.83
C ARG A 301 -0.17 22.71 -42.38
N ARG A 302 0.32 23.59 -41.50
CA ARG A 302 -0.35 24.77 -40.92
C ARG A 302 -1.39 25.40 -41.85
N ARG A 303 -2.68 25.29 -41.51
CA ARG A 303 -3.70 26.26 -41.92
C ARG A 303 -3.95 27.23 -40.78
N ARG A 304 -3.86 28.53 -41.06
CA ARG A 304 -4.16 29.62 -40.12
C ARG A 304 -5.62 29.47 -39.65
N LEU A 305 -5.82 29.36 -38.34
CA LEU A 305 -7.14 29.53 -37.73
C LEU A 305 -7.43 31.03 -37.63
N GLY A 306 -8.53 31.46 -38.24
CA GLY A 306 -9.08 32.81 -38.12
C GLY A 306 -9.52 33.11 -36.69
N SER A 307 -9.35 34.36 -36.28
CA SER A 307 -9.67 34.87 -34.94
C SER A 307 -11.16 34.73 -34.62
N VAL A 308 -11.49 34.03 -33.53
CA VAL A 308 -12.82 34.13 -32.89
C VAL A 308 -12.70 35.18 -31.78
N ARG A 309 -13.44 36.28 -31.92
CA ARG A 309 -13.57 37.32 -30.89
C ARG A 309 -14.44 36.80 -29.75
N ALA A 310 -13.89 36.76 -28.54
CA ALA A 310 -14.68 36.62 -27.32
C ALA A 310 -15.30 37.99 -26.99
N ALA A 311 -16.63 38.06 -26.95
CA ALA A 311 -17.35 39.22 -26.44
C ALA A 311 -17.45 39.11 -24.92
N THR A 312 -16.60 39.85 -24.20
CA THR A 312 -16.74 40.10 -22.76
C THR A 312 -17.56 41.37 -22.55
N ARG A 313 -18.80 41.25 -22.07
CA ARG A 313 -19.49 42.35 -21.38
C ARG A 313 -18.94 42.40 -19.95
N GLY A 314 -18.36 43.55 -19.61
CA GLY A 314 -17.67 43.77 -18.35
C GLY A 314 -18.58 44.21 -17.20
N GLN A 315 -18.01 44.11 -16.01
CA GLN A 315 -17.93 45.08 -14.91
C GLN A 315 -17.08 44.37 -13.81
N SER A 316 -15.79 44.70 -13.67
CA SER A 316 -15.21 45.72 -12.74
C SER A 316 -15.41 45.28 -11.27
N LEU A 317 -14.42 45.11 -10.38
CA LEU A 317 -13.15 45.78 -10.06
C LEU A 317 -12.32 44.82 -9.15
N VAL A 318 -11.02 44.53 -9.32
CA VAL A 318 -9.75 45.28 -9.05
C VAL A 318 -8.91 44.64 -7.91
N HIS A 319 -7.58 44.66 -8.15
CA HIS A 319 -6.39 44.31 -7.33
C HIS A 319 -5.83 42.89 -7.55
N GLY A 320 -4.64 42.64 -8.09
CA GLY A 320 -3.54 43.52 -8.49
C GLY A 320 -2.21 42.99 -7.95
N VAL A 321 -1.53 42.10 -8.68
CA VAL A 321 -0.08 41.86 -8.49
C VAL A 321 0.56 41.62 -9.87
N THR A 322 1.29 42.62 -10.34
CA THR A 322 2.13 42.60 -11.54
C THR A 322 3.46 41.92 -11.26
N ALA A 323 3.81 40.91 -12.05
CA ALA A 323 5.16 40.35 -12.11
C ALA A 323 6.00 41.16 -13.11
N SER A 324 7.13 41.72 -12.67
CA SER A 324 8.14 42.29 -13.56
C SER A 324 9.38 41.39 -13.60
N ARG A 325 9.80 41.07 -14.83
CA ARG A 325 11.08 40.42 -15.18
C ARG A 325 12.18 41.48 -15.21
N SER A 326 13.39 41.17 -14.75
CA SER A 326 14.58 41.80 -15.31
C SER A 326 15.76 40.85 -15.41
N ARG A 327 16.39 40.86 -16.59
CA ARG A 327 17.60 40.12 -16.97
C ARG A 327 18.86 40.76 -16.39
N ALA A 328 19.89 39.93 -16.27
CA ALA A 328 21.25 40.23 -15.85
C ALA A 328 21.97 41.29 -16.70
N ARG A 329 22.85 42.07 -16.06
CA ARG A 329 24.09 42.61 -16.63
C ARG A 329 25.17 42.74 -15.56
N THR A 330 26.35 42.25 -15.92
CA THR A 330 27.65 42.25 -15.24
C THR A 330 28.30 43.64 -15.14
N ALA A 331 28.92 43.96 -13.99
CA ALA A 331 30.16 44.75 -13.91
C ALA A 331 30.89 44.55 -12.56
N ARG A 332 32.13 44.08 -12.70
CA ARG A 332 33.32 44.13 -11.80
C ARG A 332 33.56 45.57 -11.26
N LEU A 333 34.09 45.89 -10.07
CA LEU A 333 35.30 45.44 -9.35
C LEU A 333 35.36 45.99 -7.90
N ARG A 334 36.10 45.25 -7.05
CA ARG A 334 37.00 45.68 -5.94
C ARG A 334 36.42 46.30 -4.67
N GLY A 335 36.68 45.61 -3.55
CA GLY A 335 36.88 46.29 -2.25
C GLY A 335 36.66 45.43 -1.02
N MET A 336 37.73 44.79 -0.54
CA MET A 336 38.04 44.54 0.88
C MET A 336 37.35 43.41 1.67
N ARG A 337 38.22 42.43 2.01
CA ARG A 337 38.41 41.78 3.32
C ARG A 337 37.37 40.75 3.81
N ARG A 338 37.74 39.48 3.62
CA ARG A 338 37.55 38.31 4.51
C ARG A 338 38.91 37.59 4.55
N PRO A 339 39.27 36.74 5.54
CA PRO A 339 38.37 35.84 6.27
C PRO A 339 38.72 35.64 7.76
N ASP A 340 37.88 34.89 8.49
CA ASP A 340 38.38 33.94 9.48
C ASP A 340 37.47 32.70 9.51
N VAL A 341 38.08 31.59 9.12
CA VAL A 341 37.59 30.22 9.20
C VAL A 341 38.53 29.55 10.20
N LEU A 342 38.01 29.12 11.35
CA LEU A 342 38.80 28.34 12.29
C LEU A 342 39.00 26.93 11.75
N ARG A 343 40.28 26.62 11.51
CA ARG A 343 40.83 25.34 11.08
C ARG A 343 40.86 24.34 12.25
N ALA A 344 40.73 23.08 11.87
CA ALA A 344 41.20 21.92 12.61
C ALA A 344 42.73 21.93 12.75
N ASP A 345 43.24 21.27 13.79
CA ASP A 345 44.62 20.82 13.83
C ASP A 345 44.68 19.33 14.16
N ALA A 346 45.46 18.62 13.34
CA ALA A 346 45.76 17.21 13.47
C ALA A 346 47.25 17.04 13.15
N ALA A 347 48.03 16.54 14.10
CA ALA A 347 49.25 15.74 13.85
C ALA A 347 49.91 15.34 15.17
N HIS A 348 50.02 14.03 15.45
CA HIS A 348 51.35 13.41 15.38
C HIS A 348 51.27 11.88 15.32
N GLN A 349 52.29 11.30 14.69
CA GLN A 349 52.37 9.96 14.14
C GLN A 349 52.98 8.92 15.10
N ARG A 350 52.55 7.66 14.93
CA ARG A 350 53.27 6.36 14.94
C ARG A 350 54.60 6.23 15.70
N ARG A 351 54.68 5.16 16.52
CA ARG A 351 55.82 4.24 16.86
C ARG A 351 55.38 3.47 18.13
N LEU A 352 55.52 2.17 18.40
CA LEU A 352 56.34 1.04 17.95
C LEU A 352 55.67 -0.30 18.36
N HIS A 353 56.08 -1.38 17.68
CA HIS A 353 56.12 -2.81 18.03
C HIS A 353 55.45 -3.40 19.31
N ALA A 354 54.76 -4.53 19.10
CA ALA A 354 54.50 -5.64 20.03
C ALA A 354 55.81 -6.40 20.40
N PRO A 355 55.84 -7.54 21.14
CA PRO A 355 54.83 -8.25 21.95
C PRO A 355 55.36 -8.53 23.40
N ASP A 356 54.60 -9.20 24.28
CA ASP A 356 55.00 -10.53 24.79
C ASP A 356 54.01 -11.15 25.79
N ASP A 357 54.08 -12.47 25.78
CA ASP A 357 53.35 -13.47 26.56
C ASP A 357 53.61 -13.42 28.08
N GLY A 358 52.78 -14.16 28.84
CA GLY A 358 53.36 -14.96 29.94
C GLY A 358 52.56 -15.09 31.23
N HIS A 359 52.15 -16.34 31.48
CA HIS A 359 51.97 -17.00 32.78
C HIS A 359 50.71 -16.69 33.62
N ARG A 360 49.75 -17.62 33.71
CA ARG A 360 49.74 -18.85 34.55
C ARG A 360 50.04 -18.55 36.04
N ALA A 361 49.05 -18.73 36.92
CA ALA A 361 48.86 -19.97 37.69
C ALA A 361 47.97 -19.75 38.94
N ARG A 362 46.98 -20.65 39.06
CA ARG A 362 46.58 -21.44 40.24
C ARG A 362 46.45 -20.75 41.61
N GLY A 363 45.29 -20.96 42.23
CA GLY A 363 45.27 -21.74 43.47
C GLY A 363 44.44 -21.21 44.65
N HIS A 364 43.34 -21.92 44.89
CA HIS A 364 42.76 -22.29 46.20
C HIS A 364 41.87 -21.34 47.03
N ARG A 365 40.62 -21.82 47.18
CA ARG A 365 39.82 -22.08 48.41
C ARG A 365 39.68 -20.90 49.38
N SER A 366 38.47 -20.51 49.80
CA SER A 366 37.61 -21.34 50.65
C SER A 366 36.34 -20.57 51.08
N ARG A 367 35.27 -21.35 51.40
CA ARG A 367 34.13 -21.06 52.32
C ARG A 367 33.23 -19.87 51.95
N GLY A 368 31.90 -19.91 52.00
CA GLY A 368 30.89 -20.80 52.58
C GLY A 368 29.61 -19.95 52.71
N GLY A 369 28.42 -20.53 52.59
CA GLY A 369 27.18 -19.77 52.79
C GLY A 369 25.94 -20.43 52.20
N HIS A 370 25.19 -21.10 53.07
CA HIS A 370 23.88 -21.71 52.84
C HIS A 370 22.83 -20.75 52.28
N ALA A 371 21.93 -21.24 51.43
CA ALA A 371 20.57 -21.63 51.83
C ALA A 371 19.67 -21.82 50.59
N ALA A 372 19.03 -22.98 50.53
CA ALA A 372 18.03 -23.34 49.55
C ALA A 372 16.67 -22.70 49.89
N HIS A 373 15.93 -22.22 48.89
CA HIS A 373 14.47 -22.20 48.97
C HIS A 373 13.84 -22.59 47.64
N ARG A 374 12.80 -23.43 47.79
CA ARG A 374 12.16 -24.29 46.81
C ARG A 374 11.27 -23.53 45.82
N LEU A 375 11.28 -23.98 44.57
CA LEU A 375 10.21 -23.82 43.58
C LEU A 375 9.06 -24.81 43.86
N PRO A 376 7.79 -24.44 43.65
CA PRO A 376 6.72 -25.42 43.45
C PRO A 376 6.46 -25.67 41.95
N ARG A 377 6.38 -26.95 41.58
CA ARG A 377 5.94 -27.47 40.27
C ARG A 377 4.44 -27.85 40.30
N PRO A 378 3.80 -28.00 39.13
CA PRO A 378 2.36 -27.83 38.94
C PRO A 378 1.53 -29.12 39.08
N SER A 379 0.25 -28.97 39.41
CA SER A 379 -0.75 -30.04 39.45
C SER A 379 -1.37 -30.28 38.06
N ARG A 380 -1.16 -31.49 37.53
CA ARG A 380 -1.90 -32.08 36.40
C ARG A 380 -3.18 -32.73 36.91
N ARG A 381 -4.33 -32.45 36.28
CA ARG A 381 -5.50 -33.34 36.30
C ARG A 381 -5.63 -34.00 34.92
N LEU A 382 -5.48 -35.32 34.90
CA LEU A 382 -5.86 -36.18 33.79
C LEU A 382 -7.39 -36.39 33.81
N ILE A 383 -8.02 -36.34 32.63
CA ILE A 383 -9.33 -36.94 32.37
C ILE A 383 -9.08 -38.15 31.45
N VAL A 384 -9.56 -39.31 31.90
CA VAL A 384 -9.48 -40.62 31.23
C VAL A 384 -10.73 -40.83 30.36
N PRO A 385 -10.64 -41.43 29.15
CA PRO A 385 -11.82 -41.89 28.41
C PRO A 385 -12.12 -43.36 28.71
N ALA A 386 -13.40 -43.70 28.93
CA ALA A 386 -13.88 -45.08 29.03
C ALA A 386 -14.50 -45.54 27.69
N ARG A 387 -14.15 -46.76 27.27
CA ARG A 387 -14.61 -47.45 26.06
C ARG A 387 -15.66 -48.53 26.40
N ALA A 388 -16.58 -48.74 25.46
CA ALA A 388 -17.18 -50.01 24.99
C ALA A 388 -18.40 -50.65 25.70
N ARG A 389 -19.50 -50.79 24.93
CA ARG A 389 -20.32 -52.02 24.67
C ARG A 389 -21.00 -51.84 23.30
N ARG A 390 -20.59 -52.51 22.21
CA ARG A 390 -21.05 -53.81 21.68
C ARG A 390 -22.54 -54.13 21.90
N HIS A 391 -23.33 -54.09 20.82
CA HIS A 391 -24.51 -54.92 20.62
C HIS A 391 -24.40 -55.64 19.26
N THR A 392 -24.67 -56.94 19.29
CA THR A 392 -24.72 -57.87 18.16
C THR A 392 -26.15 -58.43 18.02
N ALA A 393 -26.51 -58.76 16.78
CA ALA A 393 -27.59 -59.67 16.32
C ALA A 393 -29.05 -59.16 16.44
N ALA A 394 -30.01 -59.43 15.54
CA ALA A 394 -30.10 -60.37 14.43
C ALA A 394 -31.15 -59.90 13.37
N ARG A 395 -31.02 -60.42 12.14
CA ARG A 395 -32.06 -60.54 11.10
C ARG A 395 -33.16 -61.53 11.54
N PRO A 396 -34.37 -61.51 10.96
CA PRO A 396 -34.63 -62.08 9.63
C PRO A 396 -34.71 -61.05 8.51
#